data_AF-N1ULS2-F1
#
_entry.id   AF-N1ULS2-F1
#
_cell.length_a   1.000
_cell.length_b   1.000
_cell.length_c   1.000
_cell.angle_alpha   90.00
_cell.angle_beta   90.00
_cell.angle_gamma   90.00
#
_symmetry.space_group_name_H-M   'P 1'
#
loop_
_entity.id
_entity.type
_entity.pdbx_description
1 polymer ?
#
loop_
_entity_poly.entity_id
_entity_poly.type
_entity_poly.pdbx_seq_one_letter_code
_entity_poly.pdbx_strand_id
1 'polypeptide(L)'
;MLLLAYMDPGEQYSGGYTTTFDTTVNAFDLAASNLREGGNIEFQGGNSFFNRTWVQGGNSASDGLGPVFNSTACNGCHVKDGRGTPPPDGSNVFSTMLIRVSKDGKDPTTGGPVGLDNYGLQINNRGIPGVQAEATTTVNFAEEPGSFPDGETYSLRRPTFTISNWNFGAPALVHQSPRTSPMIPGLGLLEAIPESTIPSFADENDSDGDGISGKPNLVWDAKLQKKVLGRFGWKANEPTLFQQNQGAFLGDIGITSPLFPNQNCVGAQAACFAAPAGNNGNPEGTEISNRTAELVTFYTKLLGVPGRRNWTQPDVVRGKEIFSQIGCNACHKPHIFTGYSEGFPEISFQHIKPYTDLLLHDMGPDLADNREDFEASGTEWRTPPLWGTGLIQKVNGHNHLLHDGRARGHKEAILWHGGEALTSRNKFVNLPKDDRDKLILFLESL
;
A
#
# COMPACT_ATOMS: atom_id res chain seq x y z
N MET A 1 -36.21 16.25 -9.03
CA MET A 1 -35.91 17.36 -8.11
C MET A 1 -35.74 16.96 -6.64
N LEU A 2 -35.95 15.69 -6.24
CA LEU A 2 -35.65 15.19 -4.88
C LEU A 2 -34.25 14.56 -4.71
N LEU A 3 -33.47 14.38 -5.79
CA LEU A 3 -32.14 13.74 -5.75
C LEU A 3 -31.00 14.61 -5.15
N LEU A 4 -31.25 15.88 -4.83
CA LEU A 4 -30.22 16.81 -4.33
C LEU A 4 -30.26 17.03 -2.80
N ALA A 5 -31.21 16.44 -2.09
CA ALA A 5 -31.39 16.68 -0.66
C ALA A 5 -30.41 15.90 0.25
N TYR A 6 -29.58 15.01 -0.32
CA TYR A 6 -28.66 14.12 0.41
C TYR A 6 -27.24 14.10 -0.18
N MET A 7 -26.78 15.20 -0.80
CA MET A 7 -25.38 15.29 -1.20
C MET A 7 -24.54 15.70 0.01
N ASP A 8 -23.55 14.88 0.39
CA ASP A 8 -22.64 15.25 1.47
C ASP A 8 -21.90 16.54 1.08
N PRO A 9 -21.80 17.56 1.94
CA PRO A 9 -21.08 18.77 1.61
C PRO A 9 -19.65 18.47 1.12
N GLY A 10 -19.33 19.01 -0.06
CA GLY A 10 -18.01 18.86 -0.66
C GLY A 10 -17.65 17.44 -1.08
N GLU A 11 -18.59 16.65 -1.61
CA GLU A 11 -18.35 15.31 -2.19
C GLU A 11 -17.08 15.22 -3.04
N GLN A 12 -16.80 16.24 -3.85
CA GLN A 12 -15.63 16.30 -4.71
C GLN A 12 -14.29 16.45 -3.98
N TYR A 13 -14.30 16.90 -2.72
CA TYR A 13 -13.09 17.15 -1.92
C TYR A 13 -12.69 15.92 -1.11
N SER A 14 -12.15 14.90 -1.79
CA SER A 14 -11.73 13.64 -1.18
C SER A 14 -10.66 13.81 -0.09
N GLY A 15 -9.73 14.76 -0.26
CA GLY A 15 -8.68 15.08 0.72
C GLY A 15 -8.95 16.34 1.54
N GLY A 16 -10.19 16.84 1.58
CA GLY A 16 -10.46 18.16 2.16
C GLY A 16 -9.78 19.28 1.35
N TYR A 17 -9.14 20.24 2.00
CA TYR A 17 -8.45 21.34 1.32
C TYR A 17 -7.17 20.92 0.60
N THR A 18 -6.68 19.69 0.81
CA THR A 18 -5.51 19.16 0.08
C THR A 18 -5.90 18.61 -1.30
N THR A 19 -7.20 18.49 -1.60
CA THR A 19 -7.71 17.84 -2.82
C THR A 19 -7.22 18.53 -4.10
N THR A 20 -6.74 17.76 -5.07
CA THR A 20 -6.33 18.20 -6.41
C THR A 20 -7.34 17.73 -7.47
N PHE A 21 -7.50 18.46 -8.58
CA PHE A 21 -8.53 18.18 -9.61
C PHE A 21 -7.94 17.85 -10.98
N ASP A 22 -6.80 17.16 -11.01
CA ASP A 22 -6.21 16.65 -12.25
C ASP A 22 -6.74 15.24 -12.53
N THR A 23 -7.17 15.01 -13.77
CA THR A 23 -7.70 13.72 -14.26
C THR A 23 -6.89 13.16 -15.43
N THR A 24 -5.69 13.70 -15.63
CA THR A 24 -4.71 13.27 -16.61
C THR A 24 -3.82 12.16 -16.04
N VAL A 25 -2.78 11.82 -16.78
CA VAL A 25 -1.77 10.84 -16.37
C VAL A 25 -0.92 11.30 -15.17
N ASN A 26 -1.11 12.53 -14.67
CA ASN A 26 -0.35 13.11 -13.56
C ASN A 26 -1.19 13.29 -12.29
N ALA A 27 -2.40 12.73 -12.24
CA ALA A 27 -3.34 12.95 -11.15
C ALA A 27 -2.81 12.59 -9.74
N PHE A 28 -1.82 11.70 -9.65
CA PHE A 28 -1.23 11.26 -8.38
C PHE A 28 0.05 12.01 -7.97
N ASP A 29 0.65 12.83 -8.85
CA ASP A 29 1.96 13.48 -8.66
C ASP A 29 1.84 14.99 -8.34
N LEU A 30 0.69 15.39 -7.78
CA LEU A 30 0.44 16.78 -7.43
C LEU A 30 0.62 16.99 -5.94
N ALA A 31 1.21 18.12 -5.57
CA ALA A 31 1.21 18.57 -4.18
C ALA A 31 -0.21 18.90 -3.71
N ALA A 32 -0.43 18.81 -2.40
CA ALA A 32 -1.64 19.27 -1.72
C ALA A 32 -2.01 20.69 -2.17
N SER A 33 -3.27 20.91 -2.55
CA SER A 33 -3.72 22.20 -3.09
C SER A 33 -3.58 23.39 -2.12
N ASN A 34 -3.52 23.12 -0.82
CA ASN A 34 -3.31 24.10 0.24
C ASN A 34 -1.85 24.15 0.75
N LEU A 35 -0.88 23.65 -0.02
CA LEU A 35 0.53 23.70 0.34
C LEU A 35 0.95 25.13 0.71
N ARG A 36 1.58 25.29 1.88
CA ARG A 36 2.03 26.59 2.36
C ARG A 36 3.03 27.26 1.41
N GLU A 37 3.11 28.59 1.48
CA GLU A 37 4.12 29.36 0.78
C GLU A 37 5.53 28.86 1.11
N GLY A 38 6.39 28.76 0.08
CA GLY A 38 7.74 28.20 0.19
C GLY A 38 7.82 26.67 0.17
N GLY A 39 6.76 25.96 0.58
CA GLY A 39 6.74 24.48 0.69
C GLY A 39 6.98 23.73 -0.62
N ASN A 40 6.82 24.40 -1.77
CA ASN A 40 7.13 23.84 -3.08
C ASN A 40 8.60 23.43 -3.21
N ILE A 41 9.53 24.13 -2.55
CA ILE A 41 10.96 23.80 -2.64
C ILE A 41 11.22 22.45 -1.96
N GLU A 42 10.69 22.23 -0.76
CA GLU A 42 10.81 20.95 -0.06
C GLU A 42 10.06 19.83 -0.79
N PHE A 43 8.87 20.11 -1.30
CA PHE A 43 8.08 19.12 -2.05
C PHE A 43 8.83 18.65 -3.29
N GLN A 44 9.37 19.56 -4.10
CA GLN A 44 10.14 19.20 -5.30
C GLN A 44 11.49 18.56 -4.95
N GLY A 45 12.11 18.95 -3.83
CA GLY A 45 13.28 18.28 -3.30
C GLY A 45 13.00 16.81 -2.97
N GLY A 46 11.93 16.54 -2.22
CA GLY A 46 11.49 15.18 -1.91
C GLY A 46 11.10 14.38 -3.15
N ASN A 47 10.36 15.00 -4.08
CA ASN A 47 10.01 14.40 -5.37
C ASN A 47 11.26 13.98 -6.17
N SER A 48 12.28 14.84 -6.20
CA SER A 48 13.56 14.56 -6.87
C SER A 48 14.26 13.33 -6.28
N PHE A 49 14.28 13.18 -4.95
CA PHE A 49 14.86 12.00 -4.30
C PHE A 49 14.00 10.75 -4.48
N PHE A 50 12.67 10.88 -4.44
CA PHE A 50 11.74 9.78 -4.68
C PHE A 50 11.90 9.18 -6.09
N ASN A 51 12.15 10.04 -7.09
CA ASN A 51 12.39 9.67 -8.47
C ASN A 51 13.85 9.35 -8.80
N ARG A 52 14.77 9.49 -7.84
CA ARG A 52 16.20 9.29 -8.08
C ARG A 52 16.48 7.82 -8.37
N THR A 53 17.04 7.56 -9.56
CA THR A 53 17.66 6.27 -9.85
C THR A 53 19.02 6.21 -9.17
N TRP A 54 19.11 5.32 -8.18
CA TRP A 54 20.33 5.03 -7.45
C TRP A 54 21.21 4.05 -8.23
N VAL A 55 22.52 4.25 -8.15
CA VAL A 55 23.53 3.41 -8.81
C VAL A 55 24.55 2.90 -7.79
N GLN A 56 25.22 1.80 -8.14
CA GLN A 56 26.32 1.27 -7.34
C GLN A 56 27.57 2.12 -7.54
N GLY A 57 28.09 2.70 -6.46
CA GLY A 57 29.46 3.19 -6.30
C GLY A 57 29.85 4.37 -7.21
N GLY A 58 30.36 5.44 -6.61
CA GLY A 58 31.11 6.49 -7.28
C GLY A 58 30.85 7.89 -6.73
N ASN A 59 31.65 8.87 -7.16
CA ASN A 59 31.51 10.28 -6.74
C ASN A 59 30.34 11.00 -7.46
N SER A 60 29.18 10.34 -7.60
CA SER A 60 28.00 10.89 -8.25
C SER A 60 26.90 11.18 -7.24
N ALA A 61 26.02 12.14 -7.54
CA ALA A 61 24.86 12.43 -6.69
C ALA A 61 23.84 11.27 -6.61
N SER A 62 23.95 10.26 -7.48
CA SER A 62 23.08 9.09 -7.53
C SER A 62 23.67 7.85 -6.87
N ASP A 63 24.85 7.93 -6.28
CA ASP A 63 25.44 6.79 -5.58
C ASP A 63 24.70 6.50 -4.27
N GLY A 64 24.65 5.22 -3.89
CA GLY A 64 24.03 4.73 -2.69
C GLY A 64 23.22 3.45 -2.87
N LEU A 65 23.09 2.90 -4.09
CA LEU A 65 22.33 1.67 -4.33
C LEU A 65 22.92 0.51 -3.51
N GLY A 66 22.06 -0.18 -2.76
CA GLY A 66 22.52 -1.27 -1.90
C GLY A 66 22.90 -2.54 -2.64
N PRO A 67 23.57 -3.49 -1.95
CA PRO A 67 24.13 -4.68 -2.58
C PRO A 67 23.08 -5.64 -3.15
N VAL A 68 21.93 -5.73 -2.47
CA VAL A 68 20.74 -6.49 -2.89
C VAL A 68 19.54 -5.56 -2.85
N PHE A 69 18.66 -5.66 -3.84
CA PHE A 69 17.52 -4.75 -4.00
C PHE A 69 16.41 -5.36 -4.88
N ASN A 70 15.24 -4.71 -4.90
CA ASN A 70 14.14 -5.02 -5.82
C ASN A 70 13.98 -3.94 -6.91
N SER A 71 14.22 -2.68 -6.54
CA SER A 71 14.14 -1.51 -7.43
C SER A 71 15.31 -0.56 -7.19
N THR A 72 15.64 0.28 -8.17
CA THR A 72 16.70 1.30 -8.06
C THR A 72 16.15 2.68 -7.68
N ALA A 73 14.84 2.81 -7.47
CA ALA A 73 14.16 4.07 -7.12
C ALA A 73 12.78 3.77 -6.51
N CYS A 74 12.26 4.67 -5.67
CA CYS A 74 10.90 4.54 -5.11
C CYS A 74 9.85 4.55 -6.23
N ASN A 75 10.01 5.44 -7.21
CA ASN A 75 9.13 5.53 -8.39
C ASN A 75 9.14 4.28 -9.28
N GLY A 76 10.17 3.44 -9.19
CA GLY A 76 10.27 2.18 -9.94
C GLY A 76 9.22 1.17 -9.48
N CYS A 77 8.85 1.25 -8.19
CA CYS A 77 7.77 0.50 -7.57
C CYS A 77 6.44 1.27 -7.60
N HIS A 78 6.49 2.56 -7.26
CA HIS A 78 5.34 3.47 -7.21
C HIS A 78 5.30 4.35 -8.46
N VAL A 79 5.01 3.74 -9.62
CA VAL A 79 5.07 4.43 -10.92
C VAL A 79 4.10 5.61 -10.91
N LYS A 80 4.64 6.83 -11.07
CA LYS A 80 3.89 8.10 -10.96
C LYS A 80 3.08 8.22 -9.67
N ASP A 81 3.67 7.81 -8.55
CA ASP A 81 3.04 7.76 -7.22
C ASP A 81 1.81 6.85 -7.15
N GLY A 82 1.60 6.09 -8.22
CA GLY A 82 0.45 5.27 -8.44
C GLY A 82 0.69 3.84 -8.02
N ARG A 83 -0.16 2.98 -8.57
CA ARG A 83 -0.25 1.60 -8.18
C ARG A 83 0.66 0.72 -9.04
N GLY A 84 1.27 -0.28 -8.41
CA GLY A 84 1.99 -1.34 -9.08
C GLY A 84 1.07 -2.38 -9.75
N THR A 85 1.67 -3.24 -10.56
CA THR A 85 1.03 -4.34 -11.28
C THR A 85 1.81 -5.64 -11.05
N PRO A 86 1.14 -6.79 -10.94
CA PRO A 86 1.84 -8.06 -10.89
C PRO A 86 2.52 -8.32 -12.24
N PRO A 87 3.58 -9.16 -12.28
CA PRO A 87 4.17 -9.58 -13.54
C PRO A 87 3.15 -10.28 -14.46
N PRO A 88 3.42 -10.33 -15.79
CA PRO A 88 2.68 -11.20 -16.70
C PRO A 88 2.75 -12.68 -16.27
N ASP A 89 1.79 -13.48 -16.74
CA ASP A 89 1.77 -14.93 -16.50
C ASP A 89 3.08 -15.61 -16.96
N GLY A 90 3.65 -16.45 -16.09
CA GLY A 90 4.92 -17.15 -16.31
C GLY A 90 6.17 -16.27 -16.17
N SER A 91 6.03 -14.97 -15.89
CA SER A 91 7.17 -14.05 -15.79
C SER A 91 7.90 -14.18 -14.45
N ASN A 92 9.23 -13.97 -14.50
CA ASN A 92 10.08 -13.76 -13.33
C ASN A 92 10.52 -12.29 -13.16
N VAL A 93 9.94 -11.37 -13.94
CA VAL A 93 10.28 -9.95 -13.92
C VAL A 93 9.32 -9.19 -13.00
N PHE A 94 9.73 -9.06 -11.74
CA PHE A 94 9.01 -8.32 -10.71
C PHE A 94 9.52 -6.88 -10.64
N SER A 95 8.75 -5.94 -11.19
CA SER A 95 9.14 -4.51 -11.25
C SER A 95 8.47 -3.64 -10.18
N THR A 96 7.17 -3.88 -9.90
CA THR A 96 6.36 -3.07 -8.96
C THR A 96 5.68 -3.96 -7.90
N MET A 97 6.31 -5.11 -7.65
CA MET A 97 5.83 -6.14 -6.76
C MET A 97 7.03 -6.81 -6.10
N LEU A 98 6.90 -7.15 -4.82
CA LEU A 98 7.88 -7.92 -4.07
C LEU A 98 7.21 -9.09 -3.34
N ILE A 99 8.01 -10.03 -2.86
CA ILE A 99 7.54 -11.13 -2.01
C ILE A 99 8.16 -10.96 -0.63
N ARG A 100 7.33 -10.67 0.37
CA ARG A 100 7.75 -10.77 1.78
C ARG A 100 7.86 -12.24 2.14
N VAL A 101 8.87 -12.58 2.94
CA VAL A 101 9.08 -13.94 3.43
C VAL A 101 9.30 -13.94 4.94
N SER A 102 9.03 -15.07 5.57
CA SER A 102 9.36 -15.32 6.98
C SER A 102 9.36 -16.82 7.29
N LYS A 103 9.95 -17.17 8.41
CA LYS A 103 9.74 -18.47 9.08
C LYS A 103 8.68 -18.34 10.17
N ASP A 104 8.36 -19.46 10.81
CA ASP A 104 7.51 -19.47 11.99
C ASP A 104 8.09 -18.67 13.15
N GLY A 105 7.20 -18.12 13.97
CA GLY A 105 7.53 -17.44 15.21
C GLY A 105 7.42 -15.92 15.12
N LYS A 106 7.59 -15.29 16.28
CA LYS A 106 7.60 -13.83 16.44
C LYS A 106 8.91 -13.41 17.04
N ASP A 107 9.46 -12.30 16.54
CA ASP A 107 10.67 -11.72 17.11
C ASP A 107 10.38 -11.32 18.57
N PRO A 108 11.20 -11.76 19.55
CA PRO A 108 10.89 -11.58 20.96
C PRO A 108 10.96 -10.12 21.43
N THR A 109 11.63 -9.25 20.68
CA THR A 109 11.79 -7.84 21.02
C THR A 109 10.65 -7.01 20.42
N THR A 110 10.43 -7.18 19.11
CA THR A 110 9.52 -6.35 18.33
C THR A 110 8.10 -6.93 18.27
N GLY A 111 7.97 -8.25 18.45
CA GLY A 111 6.74 -9.00 18.19
C GLY A 111 6.38 -9.14 16.72
N GLY A 112 7.27 -8.74 15.81
CA GLY A 112 7.08 -8.82 14.36
C GLY A 112 7.44 -10.18 13.76
N PRO A 113 7.29 -10.34 12.43
CA PRO A 113 7.67 -11.56 11.72
C PRO A 113 9.18 -11.83 11.84
N VAL A 114 9.57 -13.11 11.86
CA VAL A 114 10.98 -13.52 11.89
C VAL A 114 11.47 -13.83 10.46
N GLY A 115 12.54 -13.17 10.05
CA GLY A 115 13.15 -13.38 8.73
C GLY A 115 13.73 -14.78 8.55
N LEU A 116 13.87 -15.21 7.30
CA LEU A 116 14.63 -16.40 6.92
C LEU A 116 16.12 -16.16 7.15
N ASP A 117 16.86 -17.19 7.58
CA ASP A 117 18.25 -17.03 8.05
C ASP A 117 19.21 -16.43 7.00
N ASN A 118 18.99 -16.73 5.72
CA ASN A 118 19.82 -16.26 4.61
C ASN A 118 19.10 -15.27 3.65
N TYR A 119 17.88 -14.85 3.97
CA TYR A 119 17.05 -14.00 3.09
C TYR A 119 16.26 -12.89 3.81
N GLY A 120 16.26 -12.87 5.15
CA GLY A 120 15.58 -11.82 5.90
C GLY A 120 14.06 -11.86 5.70
N LEU A 121 13.45 -10.69 5.59
CA LEU A 121 11.99 -10.52 5.56
C LEU A 121 11.40 -10.35 4.15
N GLN A 122 12.23 -10.35 3.11
CA GLN A 122 11.77 -10.25 1.71
C GLN A 122 12.81 -10.78 0.75
N ILE A 123 12.37 -11.24 -0.42
CA ILE A 123 13.29 -11.66 -1.48
C ILE A 123 13.75 -10.45 -2.29
N ASN A 124 15.02 -10.11 -2.20
CA ASN A 124 15.69 -9.17 -3.11
C ASN A 124 16.11 -9.88 -4.40
N ASN A 125 15.35 -9.67 -5.47
CA ASN A 125 15.51 -10.36 -6.75
C ASN A 125 16.61 -9.79 -7.66
N ARG A 126 17.38 -8.81 -7.18
CA ARG A 126 18.51 -8.20 -7.90
C ARG A 126 19.68 -8.00 -6.93
N GLY A 127 20.88 -7.98 -7.50
CA GLY A 127 22.10 -7.59 -6.82
C GLY A 127 22.98 -6.75 -7.73
N ILE A 128 23.85 -5.94 -7.13
CA ILE A 128 24.87 -5.18 -7.87
C ILE A 128 25.90 -6.13 -8.50
N PRO A 129 26.68 -5.70 -9.52
CA PRO A 129 27.82 -6.46 -10.04
C PRO A 129 28.69 -7.09 -8.94
N GLY A 130 28.82 -8.43 -8.98
CA GLY A 130 29.57 -9.22 -7.99
C GLY A 130 28.73 -9.73 -6.80
N VAL A 131 27.49 -9.28 -6.66
CA VAL A 131 26.53 -9.74 -5.64
C VAL A 131 25.36 -10.44 -6.33
N GLN A 132 25.09 -11.67 -5.93
CA GLN A 132 23.99 -12.45 -6.50
C GLN A 132 22.65 -11.97 -5.95
N ALA A 133 21.61 -11.98 -6.80
CA ALA A 133 20.23 -11.91 -6.34
C ALA A 133 19.94 -13.08 -5.39
N GLU A 134 18.95 -12.94 -4.52
CA GLU A 134 18.68 -13.93 -3.48
C GLU A 134 18.01 -15.21 -4.01
N ALA A 135 16.97 -15.04 -4.81
CA ALA A 135 16.22 -16.14 -5.41
C ALA A 135 15.49 -15.67 -6.69
N THR A 136 14.95 -16.63 -7.44
CA THR A 136 14.08 -16.37 -8.59
C THR A 136 12.62 -16.57 -8.19
N THR A 137 11.81 -15.53 -8.34
CA THR A 137 10.36 -15.60 -8.15
C THR A 137 9.65 -15.68 -9.50
N THR A 138 8.62 -16.52 -9.63
CA THR A 138 7.70 -16.57 -10.77
C THR A 138 6.26 -16.45 -10.31
N VAL A 139 5.36 -16.00 -11.20
CA VAL A 139 3.91 -16.03 -10.98
C VAL A 139 3.23 -16.74 -12.15
N ASN A 140 2.27 -17.60 -11.83
CA ASN A 140 1.34 -18.15 -12.81
C ASN A 140 -0.10 -17.82 -12.43
N PHE A 141 -0.97 -17.71 -13.43
CA PHE A 141 -2.38 -17.38 -13.21
C PHE A 141 -3.30 -18.45 -13.80
N ALA A 142 -4.27 -18.89 -12.99
CA ALA A 142 -5.38 -19.71 -13.44
C ALA A 142 -6.65 -18.87 -13.52
N GLU A 143 -7.43 -19.02 -14.61
CA GLU A 143 -8.75 -18.38 -14.73
C GLU A 143 -9.82 -19.23 -14.03
N GLU A 144 -10.72 -18.56 -13.33
CA GLU A 144 -11.83 -19.13 -12.58
C GLU A 144 -13.15 -18.54 -13.10
N PRO A 145 -13.82 -19.22 -14.04
CA PRO A 145 -15.06 -18.73 -14.61
C PRO A 145 -16.20 -18.78 -13.58
N GLY A 146 -17.11 -17.82 -13.67
CA GLY A 146 -18.34 -17.79 -12.88
C GLY A 146 -19.45 -17.01 -13.59
N SER A 147 -20.62 -16.97 -12.95
CA SER A 147 -21.79 -16.27 -13.49
C SER A 147 -22.63 -15.66 -12.38
N PHE A 148 -23.16 -14.46 -12.64
CA PHE A 148 -24.20 -13.84 -11.82
C PHE A 148 -25.54 -14.59 -12.02
N PRO A 149 -26.51 -14.46 -11.08
CA PRO A 149 -27.82 -15.10 -11.19
C PRO A 149 -28.63 -14.70 -12.43
N ASP A 150 -28.34 -13.53 -13.03
CA ASP A 150 -28.95 -13.05 -14.27
C ASP A 150 -28.26 -13.55 -15.54
N GLY A 151 -27.22 -14.38 -15.41
CA GLY A 151 -26.49 -14.99 -16.51
C GLY A 151 -25.31 -14.18 -17.04
N GLU A 152 -25.03 -12.97 -16.54
CA GLU A 152 -23.77 -12.26 -16.85
C GLU A 152 -22.59 -13.11 -16.37
N THR A 153 -21.64 -13.41 -17.26
CA THR A 153 -20.45 -14.20 -16.93
C THR A 153 -19.31 -13.31 -16.44
N TYR A 154 -18.43 -13.85 -15.60
CA TYR A 154 -17.16 -13.24 -15.21
C TYR A 154 -16.05 -14.30 -15.16
N SER A 155 -14.79 -13.86 -15.08
CA SER A 155 -13.64 -14.73 -14.87
C SER A 155 -12.73 -14.09 -13.85
N LEU A 156 -12.49 -14.77 -12.72
CA LEU A 156 -11.50 -14.35 -11.74
C LEU A 156 -10.15 -14.94 -12.09
N ARG A 157 -9.07 -14.35 -11.58
CA ARG A 157 -7.72 -14.82 -11.84
C ARG A 157 -7.02 -15.18 -10.54
N ARG A 158 -6.67 -16.44 -10.34
CA ARG A 158 -5.95 -16.92 -9.15
C ARG A 158 -4.45 -17.00 -9.42
N PRO A 159 -3.60 -16.27 -8.65
CA PRO A 159 -2.16 -16.37 -8.78
C PRO A 159 -1.58 -17.55 -8.01
N THR A 160 -0.49 -18.12 -8.54
CA THR A 160 0.42 -19.03 -7.85
C THR A 160 1.83 -18.45 -7.94
N PHE A 161 2.37 -18.00 -6.81
CA PHE A 161 3.74 -17.50 -6.71
C PHE A 161 4.69 -18.61 -6.29
N THR A 162 5.80 -18.76 -7.01
CA THR A 162 6.83 -19.77 -6.71
C THR A 162 8.18 -19.08 -6.53
N ILE A 163 8.89 -19.42 -5.45
CA ILE A 163 10.29 -19.03 -5.26
C ILE A 163 11.17 -20.25 -5.54
N SER A 164 12.16 -20.08 -6.41
CA SER A 164 13.08 -21.11 -6.89
C SER A 164 14.51 -20.56 -6.96
N ASN A 165 15.49 -21.40 -7.27
CA ASN A 165 16.90 -21.00 -7.41
C ASN A 165 17.42 -20.19 -6.21
N TRP A 166 17.21 -20.74 -5.00
CA TRP A 166 17.66 -20.19 -3.73
C TRP A 166 19.20 -20.15 -3.66
N ASN A 167 19.82 -19.00 -3.96
CA ASN A 167 21.28 -18.88 -4.13
C ASN A 167 22.08 -19.08 -2.83
N PHE A 168 21.42 -19.01 -1.67
CA PHE A 168 22.03 -19.19 -0.35
C PHE A 168 21.43 -20.38 0.41
N GLY A 169 20.97 -21.40 -0.33
CA GLY A 169 20.38 -22.62 0.20
C GLY A 169 18.86 -22.51 0.40
N ALA A 170 18.13 -23.56 0.05
CA ALA A 170 16.68 -23.59 0.16
C ALA A 170 16.25 -23.66 1.64
N PRO A 171 15.36 -22.77 2.11
CA PRO A 171 14.80 -22.87 3.46
C PRO A 171 13.90 -24.10 3.60
N ALA A 172 13.85 -24.68 4.80
CA ALA A 172 12.99 -25.83 5.09
C ALA A 172 11.50 -25.47 5.09
N LEU A 173 11.17 -24.25 5.52
CA LEU A 173 9.83 -23.70 5.56
C LEU A 173 9.90 -22.22 5.17
N VAL A 174 8.93 -21.77 4.36
CA VAL A 174 8.78 -20.38 3.94
C VAL A 174 7.32 -20.00 3.94
N HIS A 175 6.97 -18.98 4.71
CA HIS A 175 5.74 -18.22 4.51
C HIS A 175 6.01 -17.10 3.53
N GLN A 176 5.11 -16.86 2.59
CA GLN A 176 5.28 -15.84 1.56
C GLN A 176 4.06 -14.92 1.47
N SER A 177 4.28 -13.63 1.30
CA SER A 177 3.24 -12.60 1.13
C SER A 177 3.58 -11.74 -0.09
N PRO A 178 2.99 -12.06 -1.26
CA PRO A 178 3.15 -11.27 -2.48
C PRO A 178 2.49 -9.90 -2.32
N ARG A 179 3.22 -8.81 -2.59
CA ARG A 179 2.74 -7.44 -2.38
C ARG A 179 3.04 -6.55 -3.58
N THR A 180 1.99 -6.08 -4.23
CA THR A 180 2.06 -4.99 -5.23
C THR A 180 2.20 -3.64 -4.53
N SER A 181 2.93 -2.71 -5.14
CA SER A 181 3.06 -1.36 -4.57
C SER A 181 1.71 -0.63 -4.54
N PRO A 182 1.26 -0.12 -3.38
CA PRO A 182 0.06 0.71 -3.32
C PRO A 182 0.32 2.10 -3.95
N MET A 183 -0.73 2.78 -4.39
CA MET A 183 -0.64 4.21 -4.66
C MET A 183 -0.45 4.98 -3.35
N ILE A 184 0.23 6.13 -3.40
CA ILE A 184 0.64 6.90 -2.22
C ILE A 184 0.01 8.31 -2.04
N PRO A 185 -0.90 8.83 -2.90
CA PRO A 185 -1.63 10.06 -2.60
C PRO A 185 -2.41 10.01 -1.29
N GLY A 186 -2.35 11.10 -0.52
CA GLY A 186 -3.15 11.28 0.70
C GLY A 186 -2.64 10.53 1.94
N LEU A 187 -1.51 9.83 1.88
CA LEU A 187 -1.04 9.07 3.04
C LEU A 187 -0.75 9.95 4.27
N GLY A 188 -0.32 11.21 4.08
CA GLY A 188 -0.14 12.15 5.19
C GLY A 188 -1.45 12.46 5.92
N LEU A 189 -2.57 12.54 5.20
CA LEU A 189 -3.89 12.70 5.83
C LEU A 189 -4.25 11.48 6.70
N LEU A 190 -3.89 10.28 6.26
CA LEU A 190 -4.09 9.05 7.05
C LEU A 190 -3.20 9.00 8.29
N GLU A 191 -1.96 9.49 8.19
CA GLU A 191 -1.08 9.66 9.37
C GLU A 191 -1.66 10.68 10.36
N ALA A 192 -2.29 11.74 9.86
CA ALA A 192 -2.88 12.79 10.67
C ALA A 192 -4.21 12.38 11.34
N ILE A 193 -4.76 11.19 11.06
CA ILE A 193 -5.95 10.69 11.78
C ILE A 193 -5.58 10.49 13.27
N PRO A 194 -6.33 11.08 14.23
CA PRO A 194 -6.05 10.89 15.66
C PRO A 194 -5.95 9.41 16.02
N GLU A 195 -4.98 9.05 16.85
CA GLU A 195 -4.78 7.65 17.24
C GLU A 195 -6.03 7.03 17.85
N SER A 196 -6.81 7.78 18.63
CA SER A 196 -8.05 7.29 19.23
C SER A 196 -9.16 6.98 18.22
N THR A 197 -9.11 7.55 17.01
CA THR A 197 -10.15 7.34 15.99
C THR A 197 -10.14 5.91 15.45
N ILE A 198 -8.97 5.33 15.18
CA ILE A 198 -8.88 3.99 14.57
C ILE A 198 -9.39 2.90 15.52
N PRO A 199 -8.94 2.81 16.80
CA PRO A 199 -9.52 1.87 17.76
C PRO A 199 -11.01 2.11 18.04
N SER A 200 -11.52 3.34 17.86
CA SER A 200 -12.97 3.60 18.01
C SER A 200 -13.83 2.96 16.91
N PHE A 201 -13.21 2.49 15.83
CA PHE A 201 -13.88 1.74 14.77
C PHE A 201 -13.81 0.23 14.96
N ALA A 202 -12.98 -0.26 15.89
CA ALA A 202 -12.74 -1.68 16.07
C ALA A 202 -13.92 -2.37 16.77
N ASP A 203 -14.18 -3.60 16.35
CA ASP A 203 -15.17 -4.49 16.98
C ASP A 203 -14.65 -5.94 16.96
N GLU A 204 -13.51 -6.19 17.60
CA GLU A 204 -12.80 -7.48 17.50
C GLU A 204 -13.63 -8.69 17.95
N ASN A 205 -14.70 -8.47 18.72
CA ASN A 205 -15.57 -9.52 19.25
C ASN A 205 -16.90 -9.64 18.51
N ASP A 206 -17.11 -8.89 17.41
CA ASP A 206 -18.36 -8.85 16.65
C ASP A 206 -19.56 -8.61 17.60
N SER A 207 -19.47 -7.53 18.38
CA SER A 207 -20.38 -7.25 19.50
C SER A 207 -21.78 -6.90 19.02
N ASP A 208 -21.92 -6.39 17.79
CA ASP A 208 -23.20 -6.08 17.17
C ASP A 208 -23.75 -7.23 16.29
N GLY A 209 -22.97 -8.28 16.06
CA GLY A 209 -23.37 -9.51 15.36
C GLY A 209 -23.55 -9.32 13.85
N ASP A 210 -22.91 -8.31 13.26
CA ASP A 210 -22.93 -8.08 11.82
C ASP A 210 -21.94 -8.97 11.04
N GLY A 211 -21.07 -9.70 11.77
CA GLY A 211 -20.08 -10.63 11.22
C GLY A 211 -18.75 -9.97 10.84
N ILE A 212 -18.51 -8.73 11.25
CA ILE A 212 -17.28 -7.96 10.98
C ILE A 212 -16.52 -7.76 12.29
N SER A 213 -15.28 -8.23 12.33
CA SER A 213 -14.44 -8.27 13.52
C SER A 213 -13.20 -7.37 13.43
N GLY A 214 -13.35 -6.17 12.85
CA GLY A 214 -12.22 -5.32 12.53
C GLY A 214 -11.35 -4.97 13.74
N LYS A 215 -10.03 -5.08 13.60
CA LYS A 215 -9.07 -4.80 14.69
C LYS A 215 -7.86 -3.97 14.25
N PRO A 216 -7.25 -3.15 15.14
CA PRO A 216 -5.99 -2.50 14.85
C PRO A 216 -4.83 -3.51 14.80
N ASN A 217 -3.74 -3.15 14.13
CA ASN A 217 -2.47 -3.88 14.25
C ASN A 217 -1.51 -3.09 15.15
N LEU A 218 -0.98 -3.69 16.22
CA LEU A 218 0.09 -3.08 17.02
C LEU A 218 1.48 -3.52 16.52
N VAL A 219 2.25 -2.55 16.06
CA VAL A 219 3.54 -2.77 15.37
C VAL A 219 4.70 -2.05 16.03
N TRP A 220 5.91 -2.49 15.74
CA TRP A 220 7.12 -1.92 16.31
C TRP A 220 7.46 -0.56 15.69
N ASP A 221 7.58 0.47 16.52
CA ASP A 221 8.19 1.74 16.15
C ASP A 221 9.68 1.69 16.47
N ALA A 222 10.52 1.70 15.44
CA ALA A 222 11.97 1.63 15.57
C ALA A 222 12.58 2.89 16.20
N LYS A 223 11.90 4.04 16.16
CA LYS A 223 12.38 5.27 16.78
C LYS A 223 12.03 5.31 18.27
N LEU A 224 10.80 4.94 18.61
CA LEU A 224 10.29 4.93 19.98
C LEU A 224 10.64 3.65 20.75
N GLN A 225 11.09 2.61 20.06
CA GLN A 225 11.45 1.30 20.61
C GLN A 225 10.30 0.70 21.45
N LYS A 226 9.07 0.76 20.91
CA LYS A 226 7.88 0.19 21.53
C LYS A 226 6.83 -0.17 20.47
N LYS A 227 5.85 -0.99 20.85
CA LYS A 227 4.67 -1.22 20.03
C LYS A 227 3.75 0.00 20.03
N VAL A 228 3.26 0.37 18.87
CA VAL A 228 2.32 1.47 18.63
C VAL A 228 1.30 1.06 17.56
N LEU A 229 0.29 1.89 17.33
CA LEU A 229 -0.68 1.66 16.26
C LEU A 229 -0.03 1.69 14.87
N GLY A 230 -0.20 0.61 14.12
CA GLY A 230 0.17 0.51 12.72
C GLY A 230 -0.87 1.09 11.78
N ARG A 231 -0.43 1.66 10.64
CA ARG A 231 -1.27 2.42 9.70
C ARG A 231 -0.99 2.12 8.23
N PHE A 232 0.28 1.89 7.90
CA PHE A 232 0.76 1.78 6.52
C PHE A 232 1.15 0.35 6.17
N GLY A 233 1.37 0.11 4.87
CA GLY A 233 1.50 -1.24 4.33
C GLY A 233 0.16 -1.96 4.14
N TRP A 234 0.23 -3.20 3.66
CA TRP A 234 -0.95 -4.01 3.32
C TRP A 234 -1.63 -4.63 4.55
N LYS A 235 -0.87 -4.83 5.64
CA LYS A 235 -1.37 -5.36 6.92
C LYS A 235 -1.24 -4.34 8.04
N ALA A 236 -1.29 -3.03 7.74
CA ALA A 236 -1.06 -1.96 8.71
C ALA A 236 0.25 -2.14 9.50
N ASN A 237 1.30 -2.66 8.85
CA ASN A 237 2.51 -3.13 9.51
C ASN A 237 3.59 -2.05 9.73
N GLU A 238 3.30 -0.79 9.41
CA GLU A 238 4.19 0.36 9.61
C GLU A 238 3.46 1.52 10.30
N PRO A 239 4.05 2.18 11.32
CA PRO A 239 3.35 3.17 12.14
C PRO A 239 3.34 4.58 11.56
N THR A 240 4.40 4.97 10.85
CA THR A 240 4.59 6.33 10.31
C THR A 240 5.15 6.29 8.89
N LEU A 241 4.90 7.34 8.10
CA LEU A 241 5.55 7.48 6.79
C LEU A 241 7.06 7.62 6.89
N PHE A 242 7.57 8.24 7.96
CA PHE A 242 9.00 8.35 8.19
C PHE A 242 9.68 6.98 8.33
N GLN A 243 9.05 6.05 9.06
CA GLN A 243 9.54 4.67 9.17
C GLN A 243 9.31 3.89 7.88
N GLN A 244 8.13 3.97 7.28
CA GLN A 244 7.79 3.29 6.02
C GLN A 244 8.77 3.66 4.88
N ASN A 245 9.09 4.94 4.73
CA ASN A 245 10.01 5.42 3.70
C ASN A 245 11.43 4.87 3.91
N GLN A 246 11.90 4.84 5.15
CA GLN A 246 13.22 4.33 5.49
C GLN A 246 13.31 2.80 5.41
N GLY A 247 12.24 2.10 5.78
CA GLY A 247 12.13 0.66 5.57
C GLY A 247 12.16 0.30 4.08
N ALA A 248 11.54 1.13 3.22
CA ALA A 248 11.60 0.97 1.78
C ALA A 248 12.99 1.29 1.20
N PHE A 249 13.69 2.32 1.70
CA PHE A 249 15.08 2.57 1.34
C PHE A 249 15.94 1.33 1.56
N LEU A 250 15.86 0.74 2.77
CA LEU A 250 16.68 -0.42 3.11
C LEU A 250 16.22 -1.70 2.42
N GLY A 251 14.94 -2.05 2.53
CA GLY A 251 14.43 -3.30 2.00
C GLY A 251 14.44 -3.31 0.46
N ASP A 252 13.87 -2.29 -0.16
CA ASP A 252 13.50 -2.34 -1.57
C ASP A 252 14.60 -1.83 -2.49
N ILE A 253 15.45 -0.90 -2.00
CA ILE A 253 16.55 -0.26 -2.73
C ILE A 253 17.93 -0.64 -2.14
N GLY A 254 17.97 -1.20 -0.93
CA GLY A 254 19.20 -1.63 -0.26
C GLY A 254 19.99 -0.51 0.44
N ILE A 255 19.41 0.68 0.57
CA ILE A 255 20.12 1.89 1.03
C ILE A 255 19.92 2.11 2.53
N THR A 256 21.00 2.34 3.28
CA THR A 256 20.93 2.67 4.70
C THR A 256 20.42 4.09 4.94
N SER A 257 19.77 4.28 6.08
CA SER A 257 19.19 5.56 6.48
C SER A 257 19.34 5.77 7.99
N PRO A 258 19.06 6.97 8.52
CA PRO A 258 19.27 7.27 9.93
C PRO A 258 18.52 6.34 10.90
N LEU A 259 17.32 5.86 10.52
CA LEU A 259 16.56 4.90 11.32
C LEU A 259 17.02 3.45 11.12
N PHE A 260 17.57 3.11 9.95
CA PHE A 260 18.03 1.77 9.61
C PHE A 260 19.46 1.84 9.04
N PRO A 261 20.49 1.96 9.91
CA PRO A 261 21.85 2.27 9.48
C PRO A 261 22.67 1.05 9.02
N ASN A 262 22.11 -0.16 9.15
CA ASN A 262 22.80 -1.41 8.81
C ASN A 262 22.35 -1.90 7.43
N GLN A 263 23.30 -2.41 6.65
CA GLN A 263 23.04 -3.00 5.33
C GLN A 263 22.04 -4.16 5.40
N ASN A 264 21.24 -4.33 4.35
CA ASN A 264 20.25 -5.42 4.24
C ASN A 264 20.88 -6.77 3.85
N CYS A 265 22.03 -7.08 4.42
CA CYS A 265 22.76 -8.33 4.20
C CYS A 265 22.52 -9.27 5.38
N VAL A 266 22.24 -10.55 5.09
CA VAL A 266 21.91 -11.55 6.12
C VAL A 266 22.62 -12.88 5.88
N GLY A 267 22.84 -13.64 6.95
CA GLY A 267 23.30 -15.03 6.90
C GLY A 267 24.53 -15.27 6.02
N ALA A 268 24.41 -16.17 5.05
CA ALA A 268 25.49 -16.64 4.20
C ALA A 268 25.91 -15.69 3.05
N GLN A 269 25.37 -14.47 2.97
CA GLN A 269 25.57 -13.54 1.85
C GLN A 269 26.94 -12.82 1.90
N ALA A 270 28.05 -13.57 1.82
CA ALA A 270 29.41 -13.02 1.98
C ALA A 270 29.73 -11.86 1.00
N ALA A 271 29.30 -11.95 -0.26
CA ALA A 271 29.52 -10.89 -1.25
C ALA A 271 28.72 -9.61 -0.93
N CYS A 272 27.54 -9.75 -0.32
CA CYS A 272 26.74 -8.61 0.16
C CYS A 272 27.48 -7.89 1.29
N PHE A 273 27.94 -8.62 2.31
CA PHE A 273 28.71 -8.04 3.42
C PHE A 273 30.03 -7.40 2.99
N ALA A 274 30.66 -7.91 1.93
CA ALA A 274 31.90 -7.37 1.40
C ALA A 274 31.70 -6.17 0.45
N ALA A 275 30.46 -5.86 0.07
CA ALA A 275 30.18 -4.73 -0.81
C ALA A 275 30.52 -3.40 -0.13
N PRO A 276 31.12 -2.44 -0.86
CA PRO A 276 31.46 -1.14 -0.30
C PRO A 276 30.18 -0.36 0.05
N ALA A 277 30.19 0.31 1.21
CA ALA A 277 29.12 1.24 1.57
C ALA A 277 29.09 2.44 0.61
N GLY A 278 27.90 2.83 0.17
CA GLY A 278 27.69 3.95 -0.77
C GLY A 278 27.58 5.31 -0.08
N ASN A 279 28.06 5.45 1.16
CA ASN A 279 27.79 6.63 1.98
C ASN A 279 28.60 7.87 1.60
N ASN A 280 29.60 7.74 0.71
CA ASN A 280 30.36 8.85 0.09
C ASN A 280 30.86 9.94 1.06
N GLY A 281 31.21 9.55 2.29
CA GLY A 281 31.65 10.51 3.29
C GLY A 281 30.53 11.38 3.86
N ASN A 282 29.26 10.97 3.73
CA ASN A 282 28.16 11.52 4.51
C ASN A 282 28.55 11.50 6.00
N PRO A 283 28.62 12.66 6.68
CA PRO A 283 29.02 12.75 8.08
C PRO A 283 28.14 11.92 9.02
N GLU A 284 26.91 11.61 8.61
CA GLU A 284 25.95 10.82 9.39
C GLU A 284 26.18 9.31 9.29
N GLY A 285 27.10 8.86 8.42
CA GLY A 285 27.51 7.45 8.31
C GLY A 285 26.60 6.56 7.46
N THR A 286 25.42 7.04 7.09
CA THR A 286 24.44 6.34 6.23
C THR A 286 24.41 6.90 4.81
N GLU A 287 23.90 6.15 3.84
CA GLU A 287 23.76 6.62 2.46
C GLU A 287 22.69 7.72 2.31
N ILE A 288 21.58 7.58 3.03
CA ILE A 288 20.56 8.63 3.15
C ILE A 288 20.87 9.50 4.37
N SER A 289 20.89 10.82 4.20
CA SER A 289 20.98 11.78 5.32
C SER A 289 19.61 12.06 5.97
N ASN A 290 19.61 12.57 7.20
CA ASN A 290 18.42 13.04 7.91
C ASN A 290 17.60 14.01 7.06
N ARG A 291 18.28 15.00 6.45
CA ARG A 291 17.61 15.98 5.58
C ARG A 291 16.94 15.31 4.37
N THR A 292 17.58 14.32 3.78
CA THR A 292 17.00 13.57 2.65
C THR A 292 15.78 12.75 3.09
N ALA A 293 15.88 12.06 4.23
CA ALA A 293 14.77 11.32 4.81
C ALA A 293 13.56 12.22 5.14
N GLU A 294 13.82 13.43 5.67
CA GLU A 294 12.80 14.44 5.92
C GLU A 294 12.14 14.96 4.65
N LEU A 295 12.92 15.24 3.59
CA LEU A 295 12.40 15.72 2.31
C LEU A 295 11.47 14.69 1.65
N VAL A 296 11.89 13.42 1.64
CA VAL A 296 11.07 12.33 1.09
C VAL A 296 9.79 12.16 1.93
N THR A 297 9.90 12.25 3.25
CA THR A 297 8.73 12.22 4.15
C THR A 297 7.78 13.39 3.88
N PHE A 298 8.31 14.61 3.73
CA PHE A 298 7.53 15.79 3.40
C PHE A 298 6.77 15.62 2.09
N TYR A 299 7.43 15.12 1.05
CA TYR A 299 6.81 14.80 -0.24
C TYR A 299 5.67 13.77 -0.08
N THR A 300 5.95 12.60 0.51
CA THR A 300 4.93 11.55 0.67
C THR A 300 3.74 11.96 1.57
N LYS A 301 3.95 12.87 2.52
CA LYS A 301 2.88 13.41 3.37
C LYS A 301 1.96 14.37 2.63
N LEU A 302 2.50 15.09 1.64
CA LEU A 302 1.81 16.20 0.99
C LEU A 302 1.48 15.94 -0.47
N LEU A 303 1.49 14.68 -0.93
CA LEU A 303 0.85 14.28 -2.17
C LEU A 303 -0.67 14.45 -2.03
N GLY A 304 -1.23 15.33 -2.87
CA GLY A 304 -2.63 15.71 -2.87
C GLY A 304 -3.54 14.57 -3.30
N VAL A 305 -4.71 14.47 -2.66
CA VAL A 305 -5.71 13.45 -3.01
C VAL A 305 -6.49 13.89 -4.26
N PRO A 306 -6.61 13.06 -5.29
CA PRO A 306 -7.47 13.38 -6.42
C PRO A 306 -8.94 13.54 -5.99
N GLY A 307 -9.57 14.60 -6.49
CA GLY A 307 -10.97 14.87 -6.24
C GLY A 307 -11.88 13.83 -6.87
N ARG A 308 -12.99 13.53 -6.18
CA ARG A 308 -14.02 12.65 -6.70
C ARG A 308 -14.64 13.24 -7.96
N ARG A 309 -14.74 12.43 -9.00
CA ARG A 309 -15.26 12.80 -10.32
C ARG A 309 -16.76 12.52 -10.38
N ASN A 310 -17.49 13.16 -11.29
CA ASN A 310 -18.89 12.81 -11.61
C ASN A 310 -19.84 12.71 -10.40
N TRP A 311 -19.55 13.40 -9.30
CA TRP A 311 -20.21 13.22 -8.00
C TRP A 311 -21.69 13.67 -7.99
N THR A 312 -22.11 14.46 -8.98
CA THR A 312 -23.51 14.87 -9.21
C THR A 312 -24.25 14.00 -10.21
N GLN A 313 -23.58 13.06 -10.90
CA GLN A 313 -24.23 12.22 -11.90
C GLN A 313 -25.19 11.23 -11.22
N PRO A 314 -26.45 11.10 -11.67
CA PRO A 314 -27.47 10.29 -10.99
C PRO A 314 -27.05 8.84 -10.74
N ASP A 315 -26.41 8.20 -11.71
CA ASP A 315 -25.96 6.81 -11.59
C ASP A 315 -24.82 6.64 -10.58
N VAL A 316 -23.92 7.63 -10.48
CA VAL A 316 -22.84 7.66 -9.49
C VAL A 316 -23.38 7.90 -8.09
N VAL A 317 -24.41 8.76 -7.95
CA VAL A 317 -25.11 8.99 -6.68
C VAL A 317 -25.81 7.70 -6.23
N ARG A 318 -26.54 7.05 -7.14
CA ARG A 318 -27.20 5.77 -6.86
C ARG A 318 -26.20 4.67 -6.50
N GLY A 319 -25.06 4.61 -7.19
CA GLY A 319 -23.97 3.68 -6.86
C GLY A 319 -23.43 3.86 -5.43
N LYS A 320 -23.28 5.12 -4.98
CA LYS A 320 -22.90 5.42 -3.59
C LYS A 320 -23.95 4.93 -2.59
N GLU A 321 -25.23 5.13 -2.89
CA GLU A 321 -26.31 4.61 -2.03
C GLU A 321 -26.26 3.10 -1.92
N ILE A 322 -26.07 2.40 -3.05
CA ILE A 322 -25.94 0.94 -3.11
C ILE A 322 -24.76 0.48 -2.27
N PHE A 323 -23.61 1.16 -2.36
CA PHE A 323 -22.41 0.86 -1.58
C PHE A 323 -22.71 0.77 -0.08
N SER A 324 -23.48 1.73 0.44
CA SER A 324 -23.92 1.70 1.85
C SER A 324 -25.01 0.66 2.10
N GLN A 325 -26.00 0.52 1.19
CA GLN A 325 -27.11 -0.43 1.33
C GLN A 325 -26.64 -1.90 1.42
N ILE A 326 -25.56 -2.25 0.70
CA ILE A 326 -25.02 -3.60 0.74
C ILE A 326 -23.98 -3.82 1.84
N GLY A 327 -23.61 -2.77 2.59
CA GLY A 327 -22.71 -2.87 3.75
C GLY A 327 -21.23 -2.67 3.46
N CYS A 328 -20.83 -2.17 2.29
CA CYS A 328 -19.41 -1.93 2.00
C CYS A 328 -18.79 -0.89 2.94
N ASN A 329 -19.59 0.08 3.38
CA ASN A 329 -19.18 1.18 4.26
C ASN A 329 -18.92 0.76 5.72
N ALA A 330 -19.18 -0.50 6.09
CA ALA A 330 -18.84 -1.01 7.42
C ALA A 330 -17.33 -0.95 7.66
N CYS A 331 -16.53 -1.46 6.71
CA CYS A 331 -15.06 -1.35 6.69
C CYS A 331 -14.58 -0.11 5.92
N HIS A 332 -15.17 0.17 4.76
CA HIS A 332 -14.78 1.32 3.93
C HIS A 332 -15.47 2.61 4.38
N LYS A 333 -15.15 3.05 5.60
CA LYS A 333 -15.79 4.22 6.23
C LYS A 333 -15.55 5.50 5.41
N PRO A 334 -16.62 6.20 4.97
CA PRO A 334 -16.50 7.28 4.01
C PRO A 334 -15.87 8.52 4.61
N HIS A 335 -16.11 8.87 5.86
CA HIS A 335 -15.74 10.18 6.44
C HIS A 335 -14.83 10.02 7.64
N ILE A 336 -13.72 10.75 7.65
CA ILE A 336 -12.81 10.84 8.81
C ILE A 336 -12.38 12.30 8.99
N PHE A 337 -12.17 12.72 10.24
CA PHE A 337 -11.59 14.01 10.57
C PHE A 337 -10.13 13.83 11.00
N THR A 338 -9.20 14.56 10.38
CA THR A 338 -7.80 14.54 10.80
C THR A 338 -7.58 15.43 12.03
N GLY A 339 -6.59 15.08 12.85
CA GLY A 339 -6.17 15.85 14.01
C GLY A 339 -5.09 16.87 13.68
N TYR A 340 -4.45 17.39 14.72
CA TYR A 340 -3.25 18.19 14.58
C TYR A 340 -2.06 17.34 14.12
N SER A 341 -1.33 17.80 13.11
CA SER A 341 -0.07 17.21 12.67
C SER A 341 1.05 18.23 12.80
N GLU A 342 2.00 17.96 13.69
CA GLU A 342 3.10 18.88 13.99
C GLU A 342 3.95 19.16 12.74
N GLY A 343 4.12 20.44 12.41
CA GLY A 343 4.89 20.87 11.24
C GLY A 343 4.16 20.74 9.89
N PHE A 344 2.94 20.19 9.87
CA PHE A 344 2.14 19.95 8.66
C PHE A 344 0.72 20.55 8.81
N PRO A 345 0.57 21.88 8.80
CA PRO A 345 -0.75 22.53 8.85
C PRO A 345 -1.67 22.12 7.69
N GLU A 346 -1.12 21.72 6.53
CA GLU A 346 -1.86 21.36 5.31
C GLU A 346 -2.82 20.18 5.53
N ILE A 347 -2.37 19.18 6.30
CA ILE A 347 -3.10 17.93 6.57
C ILE A 347 -3.78 17.94 7.95
N SER A 348 -3.64 19.04 8.69
CA SER A 348 -4.25 19.19 10.02
C SER A 348 -5.72 19.59 9.89
N PHE A 349 -6.58 19.03 10.75
CA PHE A 349 -8.00 19.41 10.89
C PHE A 349 -8.79 19.40 9.58
N GLN A 350 -8.57 18.37 8.76
CA GLN A 350 -9.23 18.17 7.46
C GLN A 350 -10.43 17.23 7.61
N HIS A 351 -11.51 17.56 6.90
CA HIS A 351 -12.59 16.62 6.62
C HIS A 351 -12.24 15.85 5.36
N ILE A 352 -11.94 14.56 5.51
CA ILE A 352 -11.46 13.71 4.41
C ILE A 352 -12.46 12.60 4.10
N LYS A 353 -12.39 12.09 2.87
CA LYS A 353 -13.23 11.00 2.38
C LYS A 353 -12.43 9.79 1.88
N PRO A 354 -11.73 9.05 2.76
CA PRO A 354 -10.78 8.04 2.33
C PRO A 354 -11.42 6.68 2.03
N TYR A 355 -12.64 6.40 2.52
CA TYR A 355 -13.31 5.10 2.38
C TYR A 355 -12.47 3.95 2.96
N THR A 356 -12.08 4.09 4.23
CA THR A 356 -11.29 3.12 4.99
C THR A 356 -11.45 3.40 6.48
N ASP A 357 -11.37 2.36 7.31
CA ASP A 357 -11.21 2.45 8.76
C ASP A 357 -9.77 2.21 9.23
N LEU A 358 -8.87 1.81 8.32
CA LEU A 358 -7.50 1.39 8.57
C LEU A 358 -7.35 0.16 9.48
N LEU A 359 -8.43 -0.59 9.71
CA LEU A 359 -8.41 -1.82 10.49
C LEU A 359 -8.05 -3.03 9.63
N LEU A 360 -7.60 -4.09 10.30
CA LEU A 360 -7.45 -5.43 9.77
C LEU A 360 -8.80 -6.14 9.76
N HIS A 361 -9.11 -6.81 8.65
CA HIS A 361 -10.30 -7.64 8.51
C HIS A 361 -9.93 -9.00 7.91
N ASP A 362 -10.57 -10.07 8.38
CA ASP A 362 -10.45 -11.38 7.73
C ASP A 362 -11.12 -11.35 6.34
N MET A 363 -10.31 -11.47 5.29
CA MET A 363 -10.77 -11.47 3.90
C MET A 363 -11.00 -12.88 3.34
N GLY A 364 -10.90 -13.91 4.19
CA GLY A 364 -11.14 -15.30 3.87
C GLY A 364 -9.96 -16.02 3.21
N PRO A 365 -10.08 -17.35 3.03
CA PRO A 365 -8.99 -18.22 2.59
C PRO A 365 -8.51 -17.90 1.17
N ASP A 366 -9.40 -17.40 0.31
CA ASP A 366 -9.07 -17.07 -1.08
C ASP A 366 -8.09 -15.90 -1.19
N LEU A 367 -8.06 -15.00 -0.21
CA LEU A 367 -7.13 -13.88 -0.12
C LEU A 367 -6.05 -14.08 0.93
N ALA A 368 -5.93 -15.28 1.52
CA ALA A 368 -4.92 -15.55 2.53
C ALA A 368 -3.51 -15.61 1.93
N ASP A 369 -2.54 -14.98 2.59
CA ASP A 369 -1.11 -15.19 2.35
C ASP A 369 -0.49 -16.18 3.36
N ASN A 370 -1.26 -16.59 4.38
CA ASN A 370 -0.84 -17.49 5.46
C ASN A 370 0.42 -17.03 6.20
N ARG A 371 0.75 -15.73 6.13
CA ARG A 371 1.92 -15.13 6.77
C ARG A 371 1.48 -14.11 7.82
N GLU A 372 1.82 -14.37 9.07
CA GLU A 372 1.61 -13.39 10.15
C GLU A 372 2.47 -12.13 9.95
N ASP A 373 1.94 -10.98 10.34
CA ASP A 373 2.65 -9.71 10.33
C ASP A 373 2.22 -8.89 11.56
N PHE A 374 2.97 -9.07 12.65
CA PHE A 374 2.62 -8.65 14.00
C PHE A 374 1.33 -9.32 14.53
N GLU A 375 0.24 -8.57 14.69
CA GLU A 375 -1.06 -9.07 15.16
C GLU A 375 -1.99 -9.45 14.00
N ALA A 376 -1.59 -9.12 12.76
CA ALA A 376 -2.28 -9.58 11.57
C ALA A 376 -2.03 -11.07 11.33
N SER A 377 -3.10 -11.84 11.19
CA SER A 377 -3.10 -13.22 10.72
C SER A 377 -2.79 -13.30 9.22
N GLY A 378 -2.70 -14.52 8.69
CA GLY A 378 -2.52 -14.75 7.26
C GLY A 378 -3.74 -14.40 6.38
N THR A 379 -4.94 -14.29 6.96
CA THR A 379 -6.18 -13.94 6.21
C THR A 379 -6.56 -12.47 6.38
N GLU A 380 -5.95 -11.80 7.35
CA GLU A 380 -6.24 -10.42 7.68
C GLU A 380 -5.49 -9.43 6.78
N TRP A 381 -6.22 -8.43 6.29
CA TRP A 381 -5.69 -7.33 5.49
C TRP A 381 -6.24 -5.99 5.99
N ARG A 382 -5.41 -4.95 5.88
CA ARG A 382 -5.86 -3.60 6.17
C ARG A 382 -6.83 -3.13 5.09
N THR A 383 -7.96 -2.53 5.46
CA THR A 383 -8.84 -1.84 4.51
C THR A 383 -8.08 -0.71 3.80
N PRO A 384 -7.75 -0.78 2.49
CA PRO A 384 -7.06 0.31 1.81
C PRO A 384 -8.03 1.48 1.51
N PRO A 385 -7.56 2.75 1.48
CA PRO A 385 -8.40 3.86 1.04
C PRO A 385 -8.83 3.67 -0.43
N LEU A 386 -10.07 4.04 -0.76
CA LEU A 386 -10.61 3.89 -2.13
C LEU A 386 -10.49 5.16 -2.98
N TRP A 387 -10.13 6.30 -2.38
CA TRP A 387 -9.91 7.54 -3.14
C TRP A 387 -8.90 7.33 -4.27
N GLY A 388 -9.07 8.00 -5.41
CA GLY A 388 -8.17 7.86 -6.56
C GLY A 388 -8.17 6.50 -7.28
N THR A 389 -8.85 5.45 -6.78
CA THR A 389 -8.81 4.12 -7.43
C THR A 389 -9.38 4.14 -8.85
N GLY A 390 -10.34 5.03 -9.14
CA GLY A 390 -10.87 5.18 -10.51
C GLY A 390 -9.91 5.87 -11.49
N LEU A 391 -8.76 6.38 -11.03
CA LEU A 391 -7.73 6.98 -11.89
C LEU A 391 -6.55 6.05 -12.19
N ILE A 392 -6.49 4.86 -11.59
CA ILE A 392 -5.36 3.93 -11.78
C ILE A 392 -5.18 3.59 -13.27
N GLN A 393 -6.27 3.33 -14.01
CA GLN A 393 -6.19 3.06 -15.45
C GLN A 393 -5.60 4.24 -16.24
N LYS A 394 -5.91 5.47 -15.82
CA LYS A 394 -5.44 6.68 -16.48
C LYS A 394 -3.96 6.94 -16.18
N VAL A 395 -3.53 6.75 -14.93
CA VAL A 395 -2.17 7.06 -14.46
C VAL A 395 -1.19 5.93 -14.78
N ASN A 396 -1.58 4.69 -14.50
CA ASN A 396 -0.70 3.51 -14.55
C ASN A 396 -0.98 2.58 -15.74
N GLY A 397 -2.06 2.79 -16.49
CA GLY A 397 -2.38 2.01 -17.70
C GLY A 397 -2.99 0.63 -17.43
N HIS A 398 -3.38 0.33 -16.18
CA HIS A 398 -4.04 -0.91 -15.78
C HIS A 398 -5.09 -0.66 -14.70
N ASN A 399 -5.88 -1.69 -14.36
CA ASN A 399 -6.89 -1.64 -13.30
C ASN A 399 -6.70 -2.75 -12.24
N HIS A 400 -5.50 -3.33 -12.13
CA HIS A 400 -5.19 -4.36 -11.14
C HIS A 400 -5.39 -3.88 -9.68
N LEU A 401 -6.13 -4.63 -8.87
CA LEU A 401 -6.46 -4.34 -7.47
C LEU A 401 -6.12 -5.53 -6.53
N LEU A 402 -6.28 -5.33 -5.22
CA LEU A 402 -5.93 -6.25 -4.12
C LEU A 402 -4.41 -6.38 -3.87
N HIS A 403 -4.02 -6.95 -2.73
CA HIS A 403 -2.62 -6.94 -2.26
C HIS A 403 -1.62 -7.48 -3.30
N ASP A 404 -2.02 -8.48 -4.09
CA ASP A 404 -1.19 -9.12 -5.12
C ASP A 404 -1.56 -8.73 -6.56
N GLY A 405 -2.50 -7.79 -6.74
CA GLY A 405 -2.91 -7.30 -8.06
C GLY A 405 -3.71 -8.30 -8.89
N ARG A 406 -4.26 -9.36 -8.29
CA ARG A 406 -4.96 -10.41 -9.04
C ARG A 406 -6.20 -9.91 -9.78
N ALA A 407 -6.97 -9.01 -9.16
CA ALA A 407 -8.27 -8.56 -9.64
C ALA A 407 -8.14 -7.50 -10.74
N ARG A 408 -8.82 -7.69 -11.88
CA ARG A 408 -8.87 -6.73 -12.99
C ARG A 408 -10.07 -5.79 -12.84
N GLY A 409 -9.88 -4.73 -12.07
CA GLY A 409 -10.91 -3.71 -11.80
C GLY A 409 -11.81 -4.05 -10.60
N HIS A 410 -12.69 -3.10 -10.26
CA HIS A 410 -13.49 -3.14 -9.03
C HIS A 410 -14.47 -4.31 -8.98
N LYS A 411 -15.04 -4.73 -10.11
CA LYS A 411 -15.97 -5.87 -10.18
C LYS A 411 -15.30 -7.17 -9.72
N GLU A 412 -14.14 -7.51 -10.27
CA GLU A 412 -13.39 -8.68 -9.81
C GLU A 412 -12.91 -8.52 -8.36
N ALA A 413 -12.49 -7.31 -7.95
CA ALA A 413 -12.06 -7.08 -6.59
C ALA A 413 -13.18 -7.39 -5.59
N ILE A 414 -14.41 -6.92 -5.84
CA ILE A 414 -15.58 -7.25 -5.01
C ILE A 414 -15.81 -8.77 -4.98
N LEU A 415 -15.74 -9.45 -6.11
CA LEU A 415 -15.97 -10.91 -6.18
C LEU A 415 -14.95 -11.74 -5.40
N TRP A 416 -13.73 -11.22 -5.20
CA TRP A 416 -12.72 -11.85 -4.34
C TRP A 416 -12.95 -11.68 -2.84
N HIS A 417 -13.86 -10.79 -2.41
CA HIS A 417 -14.12 -10.58 -0.98
C HIS A 417 -14.74 -11.84 -0.35
N GLY A 418 -14.01 -12.47 0.56
CA GLY A 418 -14.49 -13.55 1.43
C GLY A 418 -14.58 -13.09 2.88
N GLY A 419 -14.48 -14.04 3.82
CA GLY A 419 -14.41 -13.76 5.25
C GLY A 419 -15.53 -12.83 5.73
N GLU A 420 -15.17 -11.78 6.45
CA GLU A 420 -16.08 -10.76 6.99
C GLU A 420 -16.88 -10.04 5.88
N ALA A 421 -16.30 -9.90 4.69
CA ALA A 421 -16.94 -9.22 3.56
C ALA A 421 -17.84 -10.13 2.70
N LEU A 422 -17.96 -11.42 3.04
CA LEU A 422 -18.74 -12.41 2.30
C LEU A 422 -20.20 -11.99 2.10
N THR A 423 -20.83 -11.45 3.15
CA THR A 423 -22.22 -10.98 3.11
C THR A 423 -22.39 -9.84 2.10
N SER A 424 -21.53 -8.83 2.13
CA SER A 424 -21.54 -7.69 1.21
C SER A 424 -21.28 -8.11 -0.24
N ARG A 425 -20.32 -9.03 -0.46
CA ARG A 425 -20.10 -9.63 -1.79
C ARG A 425 -21.35 -10.33 -2.31
N ASN A 426 -21.97 -11.19 -1.49
CA ASN A 426 -23.14 -11.95 -1.92
C ASN A 426 -24.33 -11.01 -2.23
N LYS A 427 -24.49 -9.92 -1.49
CA LYS A 427 -25.47 -8.87 -1.84
C LYS A 427 -25.15 -8.25 -3.20
N PHE A 428 -23.89 -7.90 -3.48
CA PHE A 428 -23.47 -7.40 -4.81
C PHE A 428 -23.80 -8.39 -5.93
N VAL A 429 -23.49 -9.68 -5.76
CA VAL A 429 -23.79 -10.73 -6.75
C VAL A 429 -25.28 -10.81 -7.07
N ASN A 430 -26.15 -10.57 -6.08
CA ASN A 430 -27.60 -10.63 -6.23
C ASN A 430 -28.26 -9.31 -6.66
N LEU A 431 -27.51 -8.22 -6.79
CA LEU A 431 -28.06 -6.97 -7.35
C LEU A 431 -28.44 -7.17 -8.82
N PRO A 432 -29.48 -6.49 -9.33
CA PRO A 432 -29.71 -6.38 -10.76
C PRO A 432 -28.46 -5.83 -11.47
N LYS A 433 -28.19 -6.30 -12.69
CA LYS A 433 -27.04 -5.84 -13.49
C LYS A 433 -26.87 -4.32 -13.51
N ASP A 434 -27.96 -3.61 -13.75
CA ASP A 434 -27.99 -2.15 -13.83
C ASP A 434 -27.56 -1.48 -12.51
N ASP A 435 -27.85 -2.08 -11.36
CA ASP A 435 -27.41 -1.59 -10.04
C ASP A 435 -25.95 -2.00 -9.74
N ARG A 436 -25.51 -3.18 -10.19
CA ARG A 436 -24.08 -3.56 -10.14
C ARG A 436 -23.22 -2.57 -10.91
N ASP A 437 -23.62 -2.23 -12.14
CA ASP A 437 -22.86 -1.31 -12.99
C ASP A 437 -22.82 0.11 -12.39
N LYS A 438 -23.90 0.59 -11.75
CA LYS A 438 -23.90 1.86 -11.00
C LYS A 438 -22.95 1.86 -9.80
N LEU A 439 -22.87 0.76 -9.05
CA LEU A 439 -21.89 0.62 -7.97
C LEU A 439 -20.46 0.72 -8.51
N ILE A 440 -20.17 0.08 -9.65
CA ILE A 440 -18.87 0.17 -10.30
C ILE A 440 -18.59 1.62 -10.74
N LEU A 441 -19.55 2.31 -11.35
CA LEU A 441 -19.41 3.73 -11.71
C LEU A 441 -19.12 4.62 -10.49
N PHE A 442 -19.72 4.32 -9.34
CA PHE A 442 -19.39 5.00 -8.10
C PHE A 442 -17.93 4.79 -7.70
N LEU A 443 -17.44 3.56 -7.70
CA LEU A 443 -16.04 3.27 -7.34
C LEU A 443 -15.05 3.87 -8.34
N GLU A 444 -15.38 3.86 -9.64
CA GLU A 444 -14.62 4.54 -10.69
C GLU A 444 -14.67 6.07 -10.58
N SER A 445 -15.61 6.62 -9.80
CA SER A 445 -15.70 8.04 -9.51
C SER A 445 -14.72 8.49 -8.41
N LEU A 446 -14.27 7.56 -7.54
CA LEU A 446 -13.43 7.82 -6.37
C LEU A 446 -11.98 8.15 -6.72
#